data_AF-D4XNC5-F1
#
_entry.id   AF-D4XNC5-F1
#
_cell.length_a   1.000
_cell.length_b   1.000
_cell.length_c   1.000
_cell.angle_alpha   90.00
_cell.angle_beta   90.00
_cell.angle_gamma   90.00
#
_symmetry.space_group_name_H-M   'P 1'
#
loop_
_entity.id
_entity.type
_entity.pdbx_description
1 polymer ?
#
loop_
_entity_poly.entity_id
_entity_poly.type
_entity_poly.pdbx_seq_one_letter_code
_entity_poly.pdbx_strand_id
1 'polypeptide(L)'
;MLRIESDDNAANDIATNQLIVTYRDPITNSDKTIRDENIASIQKYGVISENKSYAGIPTASLAARLAARDLKPSQAGIKKFKLVFDRRAYTLQPMSVFKVSSPERGIDSIVLRAIRVEHNNITNGEITVTAIQDVFGLPATSYIKDQPSLWQPPVSTALNITNPLIYEIPFYELVEDFSVTDLQLKNNQGYFAVVAQQPTPLHISFDLLAKASTETSYINSGTSDFAFISSIASSIPQTASAVTCVLNDLIENVEIGDRALLGSEIVRVTAIDINLNSVTLARGCIDTLPVSHAAGTKFYIYSNLNNAINRLFSMNQTANFKFITSTSSDELDENLATAYTAILSNRLSRPYPPANVRLNNAFFPVSTDVSNGLSISWQPRNRLTQVALAPSFLDASTASEDNSTYNIRVYDANNVQLLDRQNVESPYIWNVPRRFIGDLETTLHIPMTGTNNSRNFSDISANTHPVTNDGVIIKTDTAANGGSAAFFDTLMMQSSAHWSLSAVEDHTLEARVKTPTANLTANQDSGTWVITVGAVDGISSEKYHINFLYNFSLGTMKLGIQGNYLNPIGNQLEVVNYSIEFAIGQNTYFDFAVEKIGDHLDIYIDGTKNGECNLSVLDAGTGSLKFIKLTAWQATLHECR
;
A
#
# COMPACT_ATOMS: atom_id res chain seq x y z
N MET A 1 -95.50 11.80 18.65
CA MET A 1 -94.96 13.16 18.84
C MET A 1 -96.01 14.12 18.30
N LEU A 2 -96.33 15.19 19.02
CA LEU A 2 -97.33 16.18 18.63
C LEU A 2 -96.71 17.35 17.87
N ARG A 3 -95.59 17.89 18.37
CA ARG A 3 -94.83 18.96 17.68
C ARG A 3 -93.39 19.08 18.19
N ILE A 4 -92.57 19.80 17.43
CA ILE A 4 -91.22 20.25 17.81
C ILE A 4 -91.32 21.76 18.09
N GLU A 5 -91.07 22.17 19.34
CA GLU A 5 -91.12 23.59 19.74
C GLU A 5 -89.83 24.34 19.40
N SER A 6 -88.66 23.69 19.55
CA SER A 6 -87.38 24.26 19.11
C SER A 6 -86.37 23.16 18.75
N ASP A 7 -85.47 23.49 17.83
CA ASP A 7 -84.35 22.66 17.37
C ASP A 7 -83.08 23.51 17.15
N ASP A 8 -82.43 23.88 18.24
CA ASP A 8 -81.27 24.77 18.24
C ASP A 8 -79.96 24.01 17.98
N ASN A 9 -79.04 24.63 17.22
CA ASN A 9 -77.68 24.12 16.97
C ASN A 9 -76.68 24.79 17.92
N ALA A 10 -75.71 24.03 18.42
CA ALA A 10 -74.54 24.59 19.09
C ALA A 10 -73.57 25.22 18.07
N ALA A 11 -72.92 26.32 18.45
CA ALA A 11 -71.83 26.92 17.68
C ALA A 11 -70.54 26.10 17.87
N ASN A 12 -69.81 25.87 16.78
CA ASN A 12 -68.60 25.03 16.76
C ASN A 12 -67.30 25.84 16.52
N ASP A 13 -67.38 27.16 16.35
CA ASP A 13 -66.25 28.05 16.04
C ASP A 13 -65.26 28.21 17.20
N ILE A 14 -65.70 27.98 18.44
CA ILE A 14 -64.87 27.99 19.66
C ILE A 14 -64.75 26.61 20.33
N ALA A 15 -65.18 25.53 19.67
CA ALA A 15 -65.21 24.19 20.26
C ALA A 15 -63.84 23.50 20.23
N THR A 16 -63.47 22.81 21.33
CA THR A 16 -62.23 22.03 21.45
C THR A 16 -62.09 21.05 20.29
N ASN A 17 -61.06 21.21 19.45
CA ASN A 17 -60.80 20.35 18.29
C ASN A 17 -59.51 19.52 18.42
N GLN A 18 -58.81 19.66 19.54
CA GLN A 18 -57.70 18.81 19.96
C GLN A 18 -57.84 18.50 21.45
N LEU A 19 -57.78 17.22 21.81
CA LEU A 19 -57.83 16.80 23.21
C LEU A 19 -56.58 15.99 23.56
N ILE A 20 -55.89 16.43 24.60
CA ILE A 20 -54.72 15.75 25.15
C ILE A 20 -55.13 15.10 26.47
N VAL A 21 -54.97 13.78 26.55
CA VAL A 21 -55.26 12.99 27.74
C VAL A 21 -53.95 12.55 28.41
N THR A 22 -53.79 12.93 29.67
CA THR A 22 -52.73 12.41 30.54
C THR A 22 -53.21 11.15 31.26
N TYR A 23 -52.43 10.07 31.17
CA TYR A 23 -52.67 8.80 31.83
C TYR A 23 -51.38 8.31 32.53
N ARG A 24 -51.50 7.47 33.54
CA ARG A 24 -50.33 6.97 34.28
C ARG A 24 -50.03 5.53 33.90
N ASP A 25 -48.87 5.31 33.31
CA ASP A 25 -48.42 3.98 32.90
C ASP A 25 -47.90 3.21 34.13
N PRO A 26 -48.51 2.09 34.53
CA PRO A 26 -48.11 1.34 35.71
C PRO A 26 -46.75 0.63 35.55
N ILE A 27 -46.26 0.43 34.31
CA ILE A 27 -44.99 -0.24 34.04
C ILE A 27 -43.83 0.73 34.27
N THR A 28 -43.91 1.92 33.68
CA THR A 28 -42.86 2.95 33.81
C THR A 28 -43.06 3.85 35.02
N ASN A 29 -44.20 3.72 35.72
CA ASN A 29 -44.63 4.58 36.84
C ASN A 29 -44.52 6.09 36.51
N SER A 30 -44.84 6.45 35.27
CA SER A 30 -44.73 7.81 34.76
C SER A 30 -46.02 8.26 34.09
N ASP A 31 -46.27 9.57 34.11
CA ASP A 31 -47.41 10.17 33.44
C ASP A 31 -47.07 10.34 31.96
N LYS A 32 -47.87 9.70 31.09
CA LYS A 32 -47.76 9.78 29.64
C LYS A 32 -48.98 10.51 29.07
N THR A 33 -48.82 11.08 27.88
CA THR A 33 -49.90 11.81 27.21
C THR A 33 -50.23 11.17 25.89
N ILE A 34 -51.50 11.20 25.52
CA ILE A 34 -51.98 10.84 24.19
C ILE A 34 -52.86 11.95 23.66
N ARG A 35 -52.82 12.18 22.36
CA ARG A 35 -53.52 13.27 21.70
C ARG A 35 -54.47 12.73 20.65
N ASP A 36 -55.68 13.26 20.64
CA ASP A 36 -56.64 13.07 19.56
C ASP A 36 -57.02 14.41 18.92
N GLU A 37 -57.25 14.41 17.61
CA GLU A 37 -57.36 15.64 16.80
C GLU A 37 -58.46 15.53 15.74
N ASN A 38 -59.26 16.58 15.61
CA ASN A 38 -60.16 16.75 14.47
C ASN A 38 -59.48 17.65 13.42
N ILE A 39 -58.75 17.02 12.50
CA ILE A 39 -57.95 17.70 11.46
C ILE A 39 -58.80 18.67 10.61
N ALA A 40 -60.04 18.29 10.28
CA ALA A 40 -60.92 19.13 9.46
C ALA A 40 -61.34 20.42 10.19
N SER A 41 -61.58 20.33 11.50
CA SER A 41 -61.91 21.48 12.34
C SER A 41 -60.69 22.37 12.60
N ILE A 42 -59.52 21.75 12.81
CA ILE A 42 -58.24 22.46 12.96
C ILE A 42 -57.91 23.27 11.70
N GLN A 43 -58.12 22.71 10.51
CA GLN A 43 -57.92 23.43 9.25
C GLN A 43 -58.84 24.64 9.09
N LYS A 44 -60.04 24.60 9.68
CA LYS A 44 -61.05 25.65 9.53
C LYS A 44 -60.96 26.75 10.59
N TYR A 45 -60.66 26.41 11.84
CA TYR A 45 -60.73 27.33 12.99
C TYR A 45 -59.39 27.50 13.74
N GLY A 46 -58.31 26.84 13.28
CA GLY A 46 -57.05 26.78 14.02
C GLY A 46 -57.11 25.78 15.18
N VAL A 47 -56.01 25.62 15.92
CA VAL A 47 -55.93 24.64 17.02
C VAL A 47 -56.57 25.21 18.29
N ILE A 48 -57.56 24.48 18.82
CA ILE A 48 -58.25 24.77 20.09
C ILE A 48 -58.09 23.54 20.99
N SER A 49 -57.08 23.58 21.86
CA SER A 49 -56.65 22.43 22.67
C SER A 49 -57.28 22.43 24.06
N GLU A 50 -57.65 21.24 24.55
CA GLU A 50 -58.03 20.99 25.93
C GLU A 50 -57.17 19.86 26.51
N ASN A 51 -56.81 19.96 27.79
CA ASN A 51 -56.05 18.95 28.51
C ASN A 51 -56.93 18.32 29.59
N LYS A 52 -56.99 16.98 29.63
CA LYS A 52 -57.69 16.23 30.70
C LYS A 52 -56.79 15.15 31.27
N SER A 53 -56.75 15.04 32.60
CA SER A 53 -56.00 13.98 33.28
C SER A 53 -56.94 12.91 33.82
N TYR A 54 -56.61 11.65 33.54
CA TYR A 54 -57.31 10.47 34.06
C TYR A 54 -56.33 9.54 34.77
N ALA A 55 -56.16 9.73 36.08
CA ALA A 55 -55.22 8.96 36.89
C ALA A 55 -55.49 7.44 36.93
N GLY A 56 -56.75 7.02 36.75
CA GLY A 56 -57.16 5.60 36.80
C GLY A 56 -56.97 4.81 35.51
N ILE A 57 -56.34 5.39 34.48
CA ILE A 57 -56.23 4.79 33.15
C ILE A 57 -54.81 4.25 32.92
N PRO A 58 -54.64 2.92 32.82
CA PRO A 58 -53.30 2.32 32.83
C PRO A 58 -52.67 2.17 31.44
N THR A 59 -53.42 2.36 30.34
CA THR A 59 -52.91 2.08 28.98
C THR A 59 -53.21 3.21 28.01
N ALA A 60 -52.31 3.38 27.03
CA ALA A 60 -52.47 4.32 25.92
C ALA A 60 -53.75 4.06 25.12
N SER A 61 -54.12 2.79 24.89
CA SER A 61 -55.32 2.44 24.12
C SER A 61 -56.61 2.88 24.82
N LEU A 62 -56.69 2.78 26.15
CA LEU A 62 -57.82 3.28 26.93
C LEU A 62 -57.83 4.81 26.97
N ALA A 63 -56.66 5.43 27.16
CA ALA A 63 -56.50 6.88 27.14
C ALA A 63 -56.93 7.49 25.79
N ALA A 64 -56.57 6.84 24.67
CA ALA A 64 -56.98 7.26 23.33
C ALA A 64 -58.49 7.13 23.11
N ARG A 65 -59.11 6.06 23.62
CA ARG A 65 -60.57 5.89 23.54
C ARG A 65 -61.31 6.97 24.34
N LEU A 66 -60.75 7.39 25.48
CA LEU A 66 -61.27 8.51 26.26
C LEU A 66 -61.07 9.84 25.56
N ALA A 67 -59.91 10.06 24.94
CA ALA A 67 -59.67 11.24 24.12
C ALA A 67 -60.71 11.35 22.99
N ALA A 68 -60.92 10.27 22.23
CA ALA A 68 -61.94 10.22 21.18
C ALA A 68 -63.37 10.38 21.70
N ARG A 69 -63.68 9.78 22.86
CA ARG A 69 -64.99 9.91 23.51
C ARG A 69 -65.31 11.36 23.87
N ASP A 70 -64.33 12.09 24.37
CA ASP A 70 -64.52 13.46 24.87
C ASP A 70 -64.44 14.50 23.75
N LEU A 71 -63.59 14.27 22.75
CA LEU A 71 -63.47 15.13 21.57
C LEU A 71 -64.75 15.10 20.70
N LYS A 72 -65.41 13.94 20.62
CA LYS A 72 -66.57 13.72 19.76
C LYS A 72 -67.79 14.61 20.12
N PRO A 73 -68.28 14.70 21.38
CA PRO A 73 -69.34 15.63 21.77
C PRO A 73 -68.99 17.09 21.51
N SER A 74 -67.73 17.49 21.74
CA SER A 74 -67.26 18.85 21.49
C SER A 74 -67.38 19.24 20.02
N GLN A 75 -67.05 18.30 19.11
CA GLN A 75 -67.06 18.54 17.66
C GLN A 75 -68.37 18.17 16.95
N ALA A 76 -69.34 17.56 17.65
CA ALA A 76 -70.55 17.02 17.03
C ALA A 76 -71.61 18.07 16.67
N GLY A 77 -71.48 19.34 17.11
CA GLY A 77 -72.52 20.36 16.90
C GLY A 77 -73.89 19.91 17.44
N ILE A 78 -73.91 19.42 18.68
CA ILE A 78 -75.06 18.71 19.26
C ILE A 78 -76.32 19.57 19.16
N LYS A 79 -77.35 19.03 18.50
CA LYS A 79 -78.66 19.65 18.44
C LYS A 79 -79.42 19.46 19.75
N LYS A 80 -80.06 20.52 20.21
CA LYS A 80 -80.99 20.50 21.36
C LYS A 80 -82.42 20.61 20.85
N PHE A 81 -83.27 19.71 21.30
CA PHE A 81 -84.67 19.64 20.92
C PHE A 81 -85.57 19.92 22.13
N LYS A 82 -86.63 20.69 21.89
CA LYS A 82 -87.79 20.76 22.78
C LYS A 82 -88.98 20.13 22.07
N LEU A 83 -89.41 18.97 22.54
CA LEU A 83 -90.41 18.13 21.88
C LEU A 83 -91.66 18.03 22.74
N VAL A 84 -92.82 18.01 22.12
CA VAL A 84 -94.09 17.78 22.82
C VAL A 84 -94.71 16.49 22.31
N PHE A 85 -95.05 15.60 23.25
CA PHE A 85 -95.65 14.30 23.00
C PHE A 85 -97.04 14.20 23.62
N ASP A 86 -97.82 13.22 23.15
CA ASP A 86 -99.06 12.81 23.82
C ASP A 86 -98.77 11.83 24.97
N ARG A 87 -99.83 11.40 25.68
CA ARG A 87 -99.73 10.49 26.83
C ARG A 87 -99.07 9.13 26.53
N ARG A 88 -98.91 8.72 25.26
CA ARG A 88 -98.19 7.47 24.91
C ARG A 88 -96.71 7.55 25.29
N ALA A 89 -96.16 8.74 25.48
CA ALA A 89 -94.78 8.96 25.91
C ALA A 89 -94.58 8.93 27.44
N TYR A 90 -95.59 8.54 28.22
CA TYR A 90 -95.54 8.53 29.70
C TYR A 90 -94.40 7.68 30.29
N THR A 91 -93.91 6.68 29.55
CA THR A 91 -92.76 5.87 29.98
C THR A 91 -91.42 6.58 29.83
N LEU A 92 -91.35 7.70 29.11
CA LEU A 92 -90.10 8.47 28.99
C LEU A 92 -89.73 9.11 30.33
N GLN A 93 -88.54 8.78 30.81
CA GLN A 93 -87.92 9.37 31.99
C GLN A 93 -86.69 10.19 31.59
N PRO A 94 -86.21 11.12 32.42
CA PRO A 94 -84.87 11.69 32.24
C PRO A 94 -83.82 10.59 31.99
N MET A 95 -82.85 10.89 31.13
CA MET A 95 -81.83 9.97 30.58
C MET A 95 -82.33 8.88 29.61
N SER A 96 -83.63 8.75 29.37
CA SER A 96 -84.16 7.83 28.36
C SER A 96 -83.63 8.18 26.97
N VAL A 97 -83.26 7.16 26.21
CA VAL A 97 -82.87 7.28 24.80
C VAL A 97 -84.04 6.91 23.93
N PHE A 98 -84.39 7.76 22.98
CA PHE A 98 -85.52 7.54 22.08
C PHE A 98 -85.20 8.08 20.68
N LYS A 99 -85.82 7.47 19.67
CA LYS A 99 -85.67 7.87 18.27
C LYS A 99 -86.83 8.77 17.86
N VAL A 100 -86.52 9.84 17.15
CA VAL A 100 -87.48 10.74 16.53
C VAL A 100 -87.31 10.70 15.01
N SER A 101 -88.43 10.72 14.31
CA SER A 101 -88.50 10.91 12.85
C SER A 101 -89.53 12.02 12.60
N SER A 102 -89.17 13.00 11.79
CA SER A 102 -90.02 14.10 11.33
C SER A 102 -89.68 14.41 9.88
N PRO A 103 -90.29 13.68 8.92
CA PRO A 103 -90.05 13.91 7.49
C PRO A 103 -90.37 15.34 7.04
N GLU A 104 -91.38 15.97 7.64
CA GLU A 104 -91.79 17.36 7.37
C GLU A 104 -90.68 18.38 7.65
N ARG A 105 -89.77 18.10 8.59
CA ARG A 105 -88.59 18.92 8.89
C ARG A 105 -87.29 18.36 8.30
N GLY A 106 -87.39 17.39 7.39
CA GLY A 106 -86.22 16.71 6.81
C GLY A 106 -85.44 15.85 7.79
N ILE A 107 -86.03 15.47 8.93
CA ILE A 107 -85.40 14.59 9.92
C ILE A 107 -85.87 13.16 9.65
N ASP A 108 -85.12 12.41 8.84
CA ASP A 108 -85.44 11.01 8.54
C ASP A 108 -85.41 10.15 9.82
N SER A 109 -84.33 10.24 10.58
CA SER A 109 -84.17 9.57 11.86
C SER A 109 -83.06 10.21 12.69
N ILE A 110 -83.37 10.59 13.94
CA ILE A 110 -82.37 11.04 14.92
C ILE A 110 -82.58 10.37 16.26
N VAL A 111 -81.49 9.98 16.92
CA VAL A 111 -81.51 9.42 18.29
C VAL A 111 -81.24 10.54 19.27
N LEU A 112 -82.14 10.69 20.24
CA LEU A 112 -82.09 11.74 21.25
C LEU A 112 -82.06 11.14 22.65
N ARG A 113 -81.43 11.86 23.57
CA ARG A 113 -81.41 11.56 25.00
C ARG A 113 -82.22 12.61 25.74
N ALA A 114 -83.24 12.17 26.48
CA ALA A 114 -84.06 13.04 27.32
C ALA A 114 -83.20 13.61 28.45
N ILE A 115 -83.16 14.93 28.59
CA ILE A 115 -82.52 15.61 29.72
C ILE A 115 -83.56 15.95 30.77
N ARG A 116 -84.73 16.43 30.33
CA ARG A 116 -85.84 16.82 31.21
C ARG A 116 -87.16 16.38 30.59
N VAL A 117 -88.03 15.80 31.42
CA VAL A 117 -89.37 15.37 31.03
C VAL A 117 -90.37 16.03 31.97
N GLU A 118 -91.30 16.78 31.41
CA GLU A 118 -92.30 17.57 32.14
C GLU A 118 -93.69 17.06 31.78
N HIS A 119 -94.44 16.66 32.82
CA HIS A 119 -95.83 16.27 32.69
C HIS A 119 -96.67 17.52 32.94
N ASN A 120 -97.36 18.04 31.92
CA ASN A 120 -98.23 19.20 32.08
C ASN A 120 -99.53 18.84 32.84
N ASN A 121 -100.36 19.86 33.13
CA ASN A 121 -101.58 19.79 33.93
C ASN A 121 -102.52 18.63 33.53
N ILE A 122 -103.25 18.04 34.49
CA ILE A 122 -104.13 16.86 34.34
C ILE A 122 -105.14 17.00 33.19
N THR A 123 -105.56 18.22 32.86
CA THR A 123 -106.53 18.52 31.80
C THR A 123 -105.94 18.54 30.38
N ASN A 124 -104.63 18.70 30.22
CA ASN A 124 -103.95 18.71 28.92
C ASN A 124 -102.85 17.64 28.91
N GLY A 125 -103.13 16.47 28.34
CA GLY A 125 -102.28 15.27 28.36
C GLY A 125 -100.98 15.34 27.53
N GLU A 126 -100.37 16.52 27.45
CA GLU A 126 -99.10 16.78 26.77
C GLU A 126 -97.90 16.53 27.70
N ILE A 127 -96.85 15.90 27.15
CA ILE A 127 -95.57 15.66 27.83
C ILE A 127 -94.49 16.43 27.07
N THR A 128 -93.83 17.37 27.74
CA THR A 128 -92.75 18.18 27.16
C THR A 128 -91.41 17.54 27.50
N VAL A 129 -90.60 17.24 26.48
CA VAL A 129 -89.29 16.62 26.63
C VAL A 129 -88.23 17.54 26.05
N THR A 130 -87.31 17.99 26.91
CA THR A 130 -86.06 18.61 26.46
C THR A 130 -85.03 17.52 26.26
N ALA A 131 -84.52 17.38 25.04
CA ALA A 131 -83.58 16.33 24.67
C ALA A 131 -82.39 16.89 23.89
N ILE A 132 -81.29 16.13 23.86
CA ILE A 132 -80.11 16.43 23.05
C ILE A 132 -79.79 15.24 22.15
N GLN A 133 -79.11 15.47 21.03
CA GLN A 133 -78.63 14.39 20.17
C GLN A 133 -77.69 13.44 20.93
N ASP A 134 -77.95 12.13 20.84
CA ASP A 134 -77.17 11.12 21.55
C ASP A 134 -75.92 10.71 20.76
N VAL A 135 -74.76 11.29 21.11
CA VAL A 135 -73.46 11.01 20.47
C VAL A 135 -72.42 10.42 21.43
N PHE A 136 -72.83 10.09 22.67
CA PHE A 136 -71.96 9.76 23.81
C PHE A 136 -71.44 8.31 23.85
N GLY A 137 -71.59 7.56 22.76
CA GLY A 137 -71.10 6.18 22.68
C GLY A 137 -69.56 6.13 22.66
N LEU A 138 -68.99 5.28 23.51
CA LEU A 138 -67.55 5.01 23.53
C LEU A 138 -67.14 4.24 22.26
N PRO A 139 -66.15 4.71 21.48
CA PRO A 139 -65.66 3.96 20.33
C PRO A 139 -65.10 2.59 20.76
N ALA A 140 -65.43 1.55 19.98
CA ALA A 140 -64.99 0.18 20.22
C ALA A 140 -63.49 0.01 19.94
N THR A 141 -62.95 0.79 19.00
CA THR A 141 -61.55 0.76 18.57
C THR A 141 -60.98 2.19 18.52
N SER A 142 -59.72 2.34 18.90
CA SER A 142 -58.94 3.55 18.66
C SER A 142 -57.91 3.27 17.56
N TYR A 143 -57.69 4.23 16.66
CA TYR A 143 -56.65 4.15 15.63
C TYR A 143 -55.32 4.76 16.09
N ILE A 144 -55.26 5.31 17.30
CA ILE A 144 -54.05 5.87 17.89
C ILE A 144 -53.30 4.74 18.60
N LYS A 145 -52.15 4.35 18.05
CA LYS A 145 -51.22 3.39 18.66
C LYS A 145 -50.06 4.14 19.31
N ASP A 146 -49.69 3.70 20.51
CA ASP A 146 -48.43 4.10 21.14
C ASP A 146 -47.27 3.61 20.28
N GLN A 147 -46.35 4.49 19.89
CA GLN A 147 -45.13 4.08 19.22
C GLN A 147 -44.13 3.62 20.29
N PRO A 148 -43.70 2.35 20.30
CA PRO A 148 -42.66 1.93 21.24
C PRO A 148 -41.36 2.70 20.93
N SER A 149 -40.59 2.95 21.98
CA SER A 149 -39.24 3.50 21.85
C SER A 149 -38.42 2.65 20.87
N LEU A 150 -37.87 3.29 19.84
CA LEU A 150 -36.89 2.68 18.92
C LEU A 150 -35.49 2.64 19.52
N TRP A 151 -35.28 3.18 20.72
CA TRP A 151 -33.99 3.15 21.38
C TRP A 151 -33.70 1.75 21.89
N GLN A 152 -32.74 1.08 21.27
CA GLN A 152 -32.08 -0.10 21.83
C GLN A 152 -30.83 0.37 22.59
N PRO A 153 -30.54 -0.20 23.77
CA PRO A 153 -29.28 0.08 24.45
C PRO A 153 -28.12 -0.27 23.52
N PRO A 154 -27.06 0.56 23.48
CA PRO A 154 -25.85 0.22 22.76
C PRO A 154 -25.29 -1.12 23.27
N VAL A 155 -24.86 -2.00 22.37
CA VAL A 155 -24.21 -3.26 22.75
C VAL A 155 -22.84 -2.94 23.33
N SER A 156 -22.67 -3.13 24.63
CA SER A 156 -21.43 -2.87 25.36
C SER A 156 -20.60 -4.13 25.64
N THR A 157 -20.91 -5.23 24.96
CA THR A 157 -20.14 -6.48 25.05
C THR A 157 -18.75 -6.27 24.46
N ALA A 158 -17.72 -6.75 25.17
CA ALA A 158 -16.35 -6.71 24.69
C ALA A 158 -16.15 -7.63 23.49
N LEU A 159 -15.49 -7.15 22.44
CA LEU A 159 -15.30 -7.86 21.18
C LEU A 159 -13.82 -7.97 20.82
N ASN A 160 -13.48 -9.06 20.11
CA ASN A 160 -12.14 -9.24 19.57
C ASN A 160 -11.71 -8.08 18.64
N ILE A 161 -10.44 -7.69 18.74
CA ILE A 161 -9.80 -6.82 17.75
C ILE A 161 -9.72 -7.56 16.41
N THR A 162 -10.20 -6.91 15.36
CA THR A 162 -10.16 -7.45 13.99
C THR A 162 -8.97 -6.86 13.23
N ASN A 163 -8.13 -7.72 12.64
CA ASN A 163 -6.98 -7.34 11.82
C ASN A 163 -6.00 -6.33 12.48
N PRO A 164 -5.48 -6.60 13.69
CA PRO A 164 -4.43 -5.77 14.28
C PRO A 164 -3.16 -5.80 13.43
N LEU A 165 -2.45 -4.68 13.38
CA LEU A 165 -1.11 -4.61 12.81
C LEU A 165 -0.09 -4.88 13.92
N ILE A 166 0.59 -6.02 13.85
CA ILE A 166 1.67 -6.37 14.77
C ILE A 166 2.99 -6.20 14.02
N TYR A 167 3.92 -5.44 14.59
CA TYR A 167 5.22 -5.17 13.98
C TYR A 167 6.34 -5.22 15.01
N GLU A 168 7.55 -5.56 14.56
CA GLU A 168 8.75 -5.47 15.40
C GLU A 168 9.16 -4.00 15.53
N ILE A 169 9.36 -3.54 16.77
CA ILE A 169 9.71 -2.16 17.06
C ILE A 169 11.10 -1.85 16.48
N PRO A 170 11.24 -0.83 15.62
CA PRO A 170 12.55 -0.47 15.06
C PRO A 170 13.43 0.21 16.12
N PHE A 171 14.75 0.18 15.91
CA PHE A 171 15.74 0.70 16.86
C PHE A 171 15.42 2.12 17.36
N TYR A 172 15.00 3.01 16.46
CA TYR A 172 14.72 4.42 16.78
C TYR A 172 13.66 4.58 17.87
N GLU A 173 12.59 3.79 17.85
CA GLU A 173 11.48 3.95 18.80
C GLU A 173 11.88 3.47 20.21
N LEU A 174 12.93 2.65 20.33
CA LEU A 174 13.41 2.14 21.61
C LEU A 174 14.41 3.09 22.28
N VAL A 175 14.97 4.07 21.56
CA VAL A 175 15.95 5.01 22.15
C VAL A 175 15.32 6.03 23.09
N GLU A 176 13.99 6.11 23.12
CA GLU A 176 13.25 6.93 24.08
C GLU A 176 13.32 6.34 25.49
N ASP A 177 13.19 5.01 25.61
CA ASP A 177 13.17 4.30 26.89
C ASP A 177 14.53 3.68 27.27
N PHE A 178 15.39 3.39 26.29
CA PHE A 178 16.64 2.68 26.50
C PHE A 178 17.83 3.48 25.98
N SER A 179 18.97 3.35 26.66
CA SER A 179 20.22 3.88 26.13
C SER A 179 20.70 3.07 24.92
N VAL A 180 21.42 3.71 24.00
CA VAL A 180 22.04 3.04 22.84
C VAL A 180 22.89 1.84 23.28
N THR A 181 23.66 2.00 24.36
CA THR A 181 24.49 0.93 24.94
C THR A 181 23.66 -0.27 25.40
N ASP A 182 22.51 -0.04 26.05
CA ASP A 182 21.65 -1.13 26.51
C ASP A 182 21.01 -1.89 25.34
N LEU A 183 20.63 -1.18 24.29
CA LEU A 183 20.06 -1.79 23.08
C LEU A 183 21.10 -2.63 22.33
N GLN A 184 22.36 -2.20 22.30
CA GLN A 184 23.44 -2.98 21.68
C GLN A 184 23.70 -4.33 22.39
N LEU A 185 23.38 -4.44 23.68
CA LEU A 185 23.50 -5.71 24.44
C LEU A 185 22.39 -6.72 24.10
N LYS A 186 21.29 -6.29 23.45
CA LYS A 186 20.12 -7.12 23.14
C LYS A 186 20.17 -7.75 21.74
N ASN A 187 21.36 -8.10 21.27
CA ASN A 187 21.53 -8.66 19.93
C ASN A 187 20.70 -9.95 19.75
N ASN A 188 20.06 -10.12 18.59
CA ASN A 188 19.15 -11.23 18.30
C ASN A 188 17.90 -11.29 19.19
N GLN A 189 17.53 -10.16 19.79
CA GLN A 189 16.32 -10.00 20.57
C GLN A 189 15.55 -8.77 20.08
N GLY A 190 14.26 -8.70 20.40
CA GLY A 190 13.42 -7.58 19.99
C GLY A 190 12.10 -7.51 20.73
N TYR A 191 11.45 -6.36 20.59
CA TYR A 191 10.12 -6.08 21.10
C TYR A 191 9.13 -5.99 19.93
N PHE A 192 7.87 -6.29 20.21
CA PHE A 192 6.78 -6.08 19.27
C PHE A 192 5.91 -4.94 19.75
N ALA A 193 5.24 -4.29 18.82
CA ALA A 193 4.16 -3.35 19.07
C ALA A 193 2.92 -3.74 18.28
N VAL A 194 1.77 -3.24 18.71
CA VAL A 194 0.49 -3.51 18.07
C VAL A 194 -0.27 -2.22 17.81
N VAL A 195 -0.81 -2.09 16.60
CA VAL A 195 -1.72 -1.00 16.23
C VAL A 195 -3.08 -1.61 15.91
N ALA A 196 -4.13 -1.11 16.57
CA ALA A 196 -5.47 -1.67 16.45
C ALA A 196 -6.53 -0.58 16.38
N GLN A 197 -7.58 -0.81 15.59
CA GLN A 197 -8.79 0.00 15.59
C GLN A 197 -9.75 -0.54 16.65
N GLN A 198 -10.50 0.37 17.28
CA GLN A 198 -11.60 0.01 18.16
C GLN A 198 -12.64 -0.86 17.43
N PRO A 199 -13.04 -2.03 17.97
CA PRO A 199 -14.12 -2.83 17.37
C PRO A 199 -15.44 -2.07 17.27
N THR A 200 -15.75 -1.27 18.30
CA THR A 200 -16.84 -0.30 18.32
C THR A 200 -16.39 0.94 19.11
N PRO A 201 -17.05 2.11 18.96
CA PRO A 201 -16.73 3.32 19.72
C PRO A 201 -16.86 3.22 21.25
N LEU A 202 -17.37 2.11 21.79
CA LEU A 202 -17.50 1.86 23.24
C LEU A 202 -16.29 1.12 23.84
N HIS A 203 -15.35 0.69 23.00
CA HIS A 203 -14.12 0.04 23.44
C HIS A 203 -13.11 1.12 23.83
N ILE A 204 -12.60 1.05 25.06
CA ILE A 204 -11.78 2.12 25.64
C ILE A 204 -10.29 1.81 25.62
N SER A 205 -9.91 0.55 25.82
CA SER A 205 -8.53 0.10 25.85
C SER A 205 -8.45 -1.41 25.64
N PHE A 206 -7.23 -1.94 25.58
CA PHE A 206 -6.99 -3.38 25.59
C PHE A 206 -5.68 -3.76 26.26
N ASP A 207 -5.69 -4.88 26.96
CA ASP A 207 -4.50 -5.48 27.57
C ASP A 207 -3.76 -6.38 26.57
N LEU A 208 -2.43 -6.32 26.65
CA LEU A 208 -1.49 -7.00 25.78
C LEU A 208 -0.99 -8.27 26.47
N LEU A 209 -1.60 -9.41 26.16
CA LEU A 209 -1.13 -10.70 26.64
C LEU A 209 -0.12 -11.29 25.66
N ALA A 210 1.05 -11.72 26.15
CA ALA A 210 2.09 -12.27 25.30
C ALA A 210 2.77 -13.51 25.88
N LYS A 211 3.16 -14.46 25.01
CA LYS A 211 3.99 -15.62 25.38
C LYS A 211 4.88 -16.11 24.26
N ALA A 212 6.00 -16.72 24.62
CA ALA A 212 6.77 -17.52 23.67
C ALA A 212 6.06 -18.86 23.44
N SER A 213 6.17 -19.46 22.24
CA SER A 213 5.55 -20.76 21.96
C SER A 213 6.03 -21.89 22.87
N THR A 214 7.20 -21.76 23.50
CA THR A 214 7.74 -22.70 24.48
C THR A 214 7.06 -22.62 25.85
N GLU A 215 6.19 -21.64 26.07
CA GLU A 215 5.53 -21.39 27.34
C GLU A 215 4.05 -21.77 27.31
N THR A 216 3.53 -22.16 28.47
CA THR A 216 2.15 -22.63 28.60
C THR A 216 1.14 -21.49 28.76
N SER A 217 1.48 -20.47 29.55
CA SER A 217 0.55 -19.39 29.94
C SER A 217 0.92 -18.05 29.31
N TYR A 218 -0.10 -17.23 29.02
CA TYR A 218 0.10 -15.84 28.64
C TYR A 218 0.47 -14.99 29.87
N ILE A 219 1.27 -13.96 29.66
CA ILE A 219 1.54 -12.94 30.69
C ILE A 219 1.08 -11.57 30.19
N ASN A 220 0.51 -10.77 31.09
CA ASN A 220 0.21 -9.38 30.78
C ASN A 220 1.54 -8.62 30.60
N SER A 221 1.69 -8.06 29.39
CA SER A 221 2.89 -7.38 28.90
C SER A 221 2.59 -5.91 28.57
N GLY A 222 1.51 -5.34 29.09
CA GLY A 222 1.16 -3.93 28.92
C GLY A 222 -0.31 -3.71 28.63
N THR A 223 -0.70 -2.45 28.53
CA THR A 223 -2.05 -2.00 28.15
C THR A 223 -1.88 -0.93 27.09
N SER A 224 -2.75 -0.94 26.09
CA SER A 224 -2.71 0.00 24.98
C SER A 224 -4.08 0.59 24.67
N ASP A 225 -4.05 1.74 24.00
CA ASP A 225 -5.21 2.44 23.46
C ASP A 225 -5.37 2.15 21.96
N PHE A 226 -6.53 2.47 21.41
CA PHE A 226 -6.79 2.30 19.98
C PHE A 226 -6.18 3.43 19.15
N ALA A 227 -5.70 3.05 17.97
CA ALA A 227 -5.02 3.95 17.06
C ALA A 227 -5.98 4.62 16.07
N PHE A 228 -5.58 5.80 15.60
CA PHE A 228 -6.13 6.35 14.36
C PHE A 228 -5.60 5.54 13.16
N ILE A 229 -6.51 4.88 12.45
CA ILE A 229 -6.22 4.08 11.27
C ILE A 229 -7.10 4.57 10.13
N SER A 230 -6.46 4.99 9.04
CA SER A 230 -7.15 5.40 7.82
C SER A 230 -6.58 4.69 6.58
N SER A 231 -6.88 5.22 5.40
CA SER A 231 -6.32 4.79 4.12
C SER A 231 -6.13 5.99 3.20
N ILE A 232 -5.16 5.90 2.30
CA ILE A 232 -4.89 6.97 1.34
C ILE A 232 -5.92 6.99 0.20
N ALA A 233 -6.37 8.18 -0.21
CA ALA A 233 -7.38 8.35 -1.25
C ALA A 233 -6.86 8.12 -2.68
N SER A 234 -5.57 8.37 -2.91
CA SER A 234 -4.93 8.27 -4.22
C SER A 234 -3.61 7.50 -4.13
N SER A 235 -3.19 6.87 -5.23
CA SER A 235 -1.89 6.20 -5.30
C SER A 235 -0.73 7.18 -5.12
N ILE A 236 0.31 6.75 -4.42
CA ILE A 236 1.55 7.49 -4.22
C ILE A 236 2.68 6.75 -4.96
N PRO A 237 3.32 7.38 -5.96
CA PRO A 237 4.46 6.75 -6.63
C PRO A 237 5.66 6.61 -5.69
N GLN A 238 6.62 5.77 -6.08
CA GLN A 238 7.90 5.68 -5.39
C GLN A 238 8.70 6.97 -5.63
N THR A 239 8.85 7.80 -4.60
CA THR A 239 9.52 9.10 -4.67
C THR A 239 10.42 9.30 -3.45
N ALA A 240 11.51 10.05 -3.64
CA ALA A 240 12.42 10.39 -2.55
C ALA A 240 11.91 11.58 -1.71
N SER A 241 11.27 12.55 -2.35
CA SER A 241 10.75 13.77 -1.71
C SER A 241 9.50 13.50 -0.87
N ALA A 242 9.26 14.39 0.08
CA ALA A 242 8.03 14.39 0.87
C ALA A 242 6.80 14.50 -0.05
N VAL A 243 5.72 13.81 0.33
CA VAL A 243 4.49 13.74 -0.47
C VAL A 243 3.29 14.13 0.37
N THR A 244 2.38 14.90 -0.22
CA THR A 244 1.07 15.18 0.37
C THR A 244 0.09 14.09 -0.06
N CYS A 245 -0.62 13.51 0.90
CA CYS A 245 -1.69 12.55 0.62
C CYS A 245 -2.95 12.91 1.39
N VAL A 246 -4.10 12.70 0.74
CA VAL A 246 -5.42 12.86 1.35
C VAL A 246 -5.82 11.53 1.98
N LEU A 247 -6.34 11.57 3.20
CA LEU A 247 -6.86 10.41 3.90
C LEU A 247 -8.37 10.25 3.65
N ASN A 248 -8.86 9.01 3.65
CA ASN A 248 -10.28 8.71 3.46
C ASN A 248 -11.12 8.96 4.72
N ASP A 249 -10.52 8.83 5.90
CA ASP A 249 -11.17 9.11 7.18
C ASP A 249 -10.67 10.45 7.72
N LEU A 250 -11.54 11.16 8.47
CA LEU A 250 -11.20 12.47 9.03
C LEU A 250 -10.02 12.34 9.99
N ILE A 251 -9.01 13.20 9.82
CA ILE A 251 -7.82 13.23 10.67
C ILE A 251 -8.23 13.53 12.11
N GLU A 252 -7.88 12.60 13.01
CA GLU A 252 -8.10 12.71 14.45
C GLU A 252 -6.82 12.32 15.19
N ASN A 253 -6.44 13.10 16.21
CA ASN A 253 -5.28 12.81 17.07
C ASN A 253 -3.98 12.54 16.31
N VAL A 254 -3.63 13.39 15.34
CA VAL A 254 -2.38 13.33 14.58
C VAL A 254 -1.62 14.63 14.76
N GLU A 255 -0.34 14.55 15.07
CA GLU A 255 0.55 15.69 15.28
C GLU A 255 1.73 15.70 14.30
N ILE A 256 2.32 16.88 14.08
CA ILE A 256 3.53 17.00 13.27
C ILE A 256 4.69 16.34 14.02
N GLY A 257 5.42 15.47 13.34
CA GLY A 257 6.48 14.65 13.95
C GLY A 257 6.04 13.21 14.21
N ASP A 258 4.73 12.92 14.18
CA ASP A 258 4.23 11.55 14.31
C ASP A 258 4.77 10.64 13.22
N ARG A 259 5.04 9.40 13.61
CA ARG A 259 5.46 8.31 12.75
C ARG A 259 4.25 7.43 12.46
N ALA A 260 4.15 7.01 11.21
CA ALA A 260 3.06 6.18 10.75
C ALA A 260 3.61 5.02 9.92
N LEU A 261 2.87 3.92 9.87
CA LEU A 261 3.06 2.87 8.87
C LEU A 261 2.07 3.13 7.73
N LEU A 262 2.59 3.37 6.53
CA LEU A 262 1.83 3.38 5.29
C LEU A 262 2.09 2.03 4.59
N GLY A 263 1.14 1.09 4.71
CA GLY A 263 1.40 -0.30 4.40
C GLY A 263 2.54 -0.85 5.26
N SER A 264 3.71 -1.11 4.67
CA SER A 264 4.92 -1.55 5.37
C SER A 264 6.03 -0.48 5.44
N GLU A 265 5.82 0.70 4.86
CA GLU A 265 6.78 1.80 4.90
C GLU A 265 6.55 2.67 6.13
N ILE A 266 7.60 2.96 6.90
CA ILE A 266 7.52 3.97 7.95
C ILE A 266 7.64 5.34 7.30
N VAL A 267 6.70 6.21 7.61
CA VAL A 267 6.66 7.60 7.18
C VAL A 267 6.56 8.51 8.40
N ARG A 268 6.97 9.77 8.24
CA ARG A 268 6.84 10.79 9.30
C ARG A 268 5.98 11.95 8.81
N VAL A 269 5.01 12.36 9.62
CA VAL A 269 4.16 13.52 9.38
C VAL A 269 5.00 14.80 9.52
N THR A 270 5.00 15.62 8.48
CA THR A 270 5.76 16.88 8.39
C THR A 270 4.87 18.11 8.29
N ALA A 271 3.63 17.95 7.80
CA ALA A 271 2.60 18.97 7.81
C ALA A 271 1.21 18.33 7.81
N ILE A 272 0.21 19.06 8.31
CA ILE A 272 -1.18 18.62 8.40
C ILE A 272 -2.06 19.75 7.85
N ASP A 273 -2.99 19.42 6.96
CA ASP A 273 -4.07 20.31 6.51
C ASP A 273 -5.42 19.64 6.83
N ILE A 274 -6.06 20.13 7.90
CA ILE A 274 -7.33 19.62 8.39
C ILE A 274 -8.48 19.94 7.40
N ASN A 275 -8.42 21.06 6.68
CA ASN A 275 -9.48 21.45 5.75
C ASN A 275 -9.51 20.55 4.51
N LEU A 276 -8.33 20.14 4.05
CA LEU A 276 -8.17 19.22 2.93
C LEU A 276 -8.11 17.75 3.35
N ASN A 277 -8.21 17.46 4.65
CA ASN A 277 -8.04 16.14 5.25
C ASN A 277 -6.76 15.43 4.75
N SER A 278 -5.64 16.16 4.75
CA SER A 278 -4.39 15.70 4.15
C SER A 278 -3.19 15.84 5.08
N VAL A 279 -2.21 14.97 4.90
CA VAL A 279 -0.93 14.98 5.61
C VAL A 279 0.21 15.01 4.61
N THR A 280 1.29 15.71 4.94
CA THR A 280 2.54 15.68 4.17
C THR A 280 3.54 14.77 4.88
N LEU A 281 4.08 13.81 4.15
CA LEU A 281 4.84 12.70 4.70
C LEU A 281 6.28 12.71 4.19
N ALA A 282 7.25 12.67 5.11
CA ALA A 282 8.60 12.24 4.79
C ALA A 282 8.62 10.71 4.58
N ARG A 283 9.37 10.26 3.57
CA ARG A 283 9.32 8.89 3.03
C ARG A 283 10.50 8.05 3.51
N GLY A 284 10.32 6.73 3.57
CA GLY A 284 11.37 5.75 3.88
C GLY A 284 12.09 6.05 5.20
N CYS A 285 11.33 6.28 6.26
CA CYS A 285 11.87 6.65 7.55
C CYS A 285 12.48 5.44 8.28
N ILE A 286 13.45 5.74 9.14
CA ILE A 286 14.16 4.83 10.03
C ILE A 286 14.87 3.72 9.23
N ASP A 287 14.32 2.52 9.24
CA ASP A 287 14.90 1.31 8.64
C ASP A 287 14.07 0.80 7.45
N THR A 288 13.16 1.63 6.94
CA THR A 288 12.38 1.36 5.71
C THR A 288 12.87 2.19 4.53
N LEU A 289 12.37 1.88 3.34
CA LEU A 289 12.67 2.60 2.09
C LEU A 289 11.37 3.07 1.42
N PRO A 290 11.40 4.17 0.64
CA PRO A 290 10.23 4.61 -0.10
C PRO A 290 9.78 3.54 -1.10
N VAL A 291 8.49 3.21 -1.12
CA VAL A 291 7.87 2.30 -2.10
C VAL A 291 6.64 2.94 -2.74
N SER A 292 6.14 2.40 -3.85
CA SER A 292 4.86 2.84 -4.40
C SER A 292 3.69 2.30 -3.56
N HIS A 293 2.68 3.13 -3.30
CA HIS A 293 1.45 2.74 -2.60
C HIS A 293 0.23 2.93 -3.50
N ALA A 294 -0.66 1.94 -3.53
CA ALA A 294 -1.93 2.04 -4.25
C ALA A 294 -2.96 2.86 -3.44
N ALA A 295 -3.97 3.42 -4.12
CA ALA A 295 -5.12 3.99 -3.42
C ALA A 295 -5.77 2.93 -2.51
N GLY A 296 -6.18 3.32 -1.31
CA GLY A 296 -6.71 2.42 -0.30
C GLY A 296 -5.65 1.76 0.61
N THR A 297 -4.35 1.95 0.36
CA THR A 297 -3.31 1.49 1.30
C THR A 297 -3.56 2.07 2.69
N LYS A 298 -3.51 1.21 3.71
CA LYS A 298 -3.77 1.57 5.10
C LYS A 298 -2.67 2.46 5.68
N PHE A 299 -3.09 3.45 6.44
CA PHE A 299 -2.26 4.43 7.12
C PHE A 299 -2.50 4.31 8.63
N TYR A 300 -1.47 3.89 9.35
CA TYR A 300 -1.52 3.57 10.78
C TYR A 300 -0.66 4.56 11.55
N ILE A 301 -1.26 5.48 12.29
CA ILE A 301 -0.51 6.29 13.25
C ILE A 301 -0.25 5.40 14.46
N TYR A 302 1.03 5.19 14.78
CA TYR A 302 1.43 4.25 15.84
C TYR A 302 2.15 4.94 17.00
N SER A 303 2.60 6.16 16.79
CA SER A 303 3.74 6.70 17.50
C SER A 303 3.38 7.62 18.66
N ASN A 304 2.09 7.91 18.79
CA ASN A 304 1.46 8.68 19.84
C ASN A 304 0.67 7.77 20.81
N LEU A 305 0.98 6.47 20.81
CA LEU A 305 0.30 5.44 21.58
C LEU A 305 1.30 4.71 22.47
N ASN A 306 0.82 4.25 23.63
CA ASN A 306 1.54 3.24 24.40
C ASN A 306 1.26 1.85 23.81
N ASN A 307 1.94 1.51 22.72
CA ASN A 307 1.62 0.35 21.90
C ASN A 307 2.63 -0.80 21.98
N ALA A 308 3.67 -0.64 22.81
CA ALA A 308 4.72 -1.62 22.99
C ALA A 308 4.23 -2.80 23.84
N ILE A 309 4.56 -4.01 23.37
CA ILE A 309 4.46 -5.22 24.16
C ILE A 309 5.74 -5.28 24.99
N ASN A 310 5.64 -4.98 26.28
CA ASN A 310 6.74 -4.82 27.24
C ASN A 310 7.35 -6.17 27.65
N ARG A 311 7.72 -6.96 26.64
CA ARG A 311 8.28 -8.29 26.75
C ARG A 311 9.27 -8.53 25.64
N LEU A 312 10.47 -8.95 26.01
CA LEU A 312 11.55 -9.23 25.09
C LEU A 312 11.42 -10.66 24.52
N PHE A 313 11.59 -10.79 23.21
CA PHE A 313 11.61 -12.07 22.48
C PHE A 313 12.96 -12.30 21.81
N SER A 314 13.33 -13.56 21.58
CA SER A 314 14.57 -13.93 20.87
C SER A 314 14.30 -14.35 19.43
N MET A 315 15.24 -14.16 18.50
CA MET A 315 15.06 -14.37 17.05
C MET A 315 14.49 -15.75 16.65
N ASN A 316 14.79 -16.80 17.43
CA ASN A 316 14.36 -18.18 17.16
C ASN A 316 13.06 -18.57 17.88
N GLN A 317 12.37 -17.63 18.51
CA GLN A 317 11.10 -17.87 19.18
C GLN A 317 9.95 -17.32 18.34
N THR A 318 8.87 -18.08 18.26
CA THR A 318 7.57 -17.54 17.84
C THR A 318 6.91 -16.87 19.04
N ALA A 319 6.60 -15.59 18.90
CA ALA A 319 5.82 -14.84 19.86
C ALA A 319 4.33 -15.03 19.56
N ASN A 320 3.53 -15.25 20.61
CA ASN A 320 2.09 -15.37 20.53
C ASN A 320 1.47 -14.25 21.34
N PHE A 321 0.39 -13.67 20.82
CA PHE A 321 -0.29 -12.53 21.42
C PHE A 321 -1.79 -12.77 21.50
N LYS A 322 -2.39 -12.25 22.56
CA LYS A 322 -3.84 -12.08 22.71
C LYS A 322 -4.10 -10.65 23.16
N PHE A 323 -5.20 -10.08 22.71
CA PHE A 323 -5.60 -8.73 23.05
C PHE A 323 -6.93 -8.78 23.78
N ILE A 324 -6.92 -8.35 25.04
CA ILE A 324 -8.09 -8.40 25.92
C ILE A 324 -8.72 -7.02 25.93
N THR A 325 -9.77 -6.85 25.14
CA THR A 325 -10.42 -5.54 25.00
C THR A 325 -11.36 -5.26 26.16
N SER A 326 -11.45 -4.00 26.56
CA SER A 326 -12.33 -3.54 27.62
C SER A 326 -13.31 -2.49 27.14
N THR A 327 -14.54 -2.58 27.64
CA THR A 327 -15.56 -1.52 27.56
C THR A 327 -15.83 -0.98 28.97
N SER A 328 -16.72 0.00 29.12
CA SER A 328 -17.11 0.51 30.45
C SER A 328 -17.84 -0.52 31.33
N SER A 329 -18.29 -1.65 30.78
CA SER A 329 -19.14 -2.62 31.48
C SER A 329 -18.74 -4.08 31.33
N ASP A 330 -17.75 -4.38 30.50
CA ASP A 330 -17.38 -5.75 30.12
C ASP A 330 -15.90 -5.82 29.69
N GLU A 331 -15.30 -6.99 29.86
CA GLU A 331 -13.91 -7.29 29.48
C GLU A 331 -13.87 -8.64 28.76
N LEU A 332 -13.08 -8.74 27.69
CA LEU A 332 -13.02 -9.94 26.86
C LEU A 332 -12.35 -11.11 27.61
N ASP A 333 -13.03 -12.24 27.75
CA ASP A 333 -12.42 -13.45 28.31
C ASP A 333 -11.21 -13.90 27.47
N GLU A 334 -10.06 -14.16 28.11
CA GLU A 334 -8.85 -14.66 27.47
C GLU A 334 -9.09 -15.91 26.62
N ASN A 335 -9.99 -16.80 27.04
CA ASN A 335 -10.32 -18.02 26.31
C ASN A 335 -11.06 -17.76 24.98
N LEU A 336 -11.74 -16.61 24.88
CA LEU A 336 -12.44 -16.15 23.69
C LEU A 336 -11.60 -15.20 22.82
N ALA A 337 -10.46 -14.75 23.33
CA ALA A 337 -9.55 -13.85 22.63
C ALA A 337 -8.80 -14.56 21.50
N THR A 338 -8.79 -13.90 20.33
CA THR A 338 -8.10 -14.35 19.12
C THR A 338 -6.60 -14.35 19.34
N ALA A 339 -5.94 -15.46 19.01
CA ALA A 339 -4.49 -15.57 19.10
C ALA A 339 -3.82 -15.12 17.81
N TYR A 340 -2.78 -14.32 17.94
CA TYR A 340 -1.93 -13.85 16.85
C TYR A 340 -0.50 -14.33 17.06
N THR A 341 0.27 -14.49 15.98
CA THR A 341 1.68 -14.88 16.07
C THR A 341 2.57 -13.98 15.23
N ALA A 342 3.80 -13.78 15.70
CA ALA A 342 4.83 -13.08 14.95
C ALA A 342 6.22 -13.68 15.22
N ILE A 343 7.14 -13.43 14.30
CA ILE A 343 8.56 -13.80 14.40
C ILE A 343 9.41 -12.55 14.18
N LEU A 344 10.54 -12.48 14.89
CA LEU A 344 11.45 -11.34 14.76
C LEU A 344 12.19 -11.41 13.43
N SER A 345 12.35 -10.25 12.81
CA SER A 345 13.28 -10.02 11.71
C SER A 345 14.65 -9.52 12.20
N ASN A 346 14.81 -9.30 13.50
CA ASN A 346 16.03 -8.78 14.12
C ASN A 346 16.33 -7.35 13.66
N ARG A 347 15.28 -6.52 13.53
CA ARG A 347 15.38 -5.10 13.15
C ARG A 347 16.25 -4.33 14.13
N LEU A 348 16.19 -4.69 15.42
CA LEU A 348 17.00 -4.06 16.48
C LEU A 348 18.51 -4.15 16.23
N SER A 349 18.99 -5.16 15.50
CA SER A 349 20.43 -5.35 15.23
C SER A 349 20.85 -4.92 13.82
N ARG A 350 19.91 -4.59 12.93
CA ARG A 350 20.22 -4.21 11.55
C ARG A 350 20.58 -2.73 11.44
N PRO A 351 21.61 -2.37 10.65
CA PRO A 351 21.89 -0.97 10.34
C PRO A 351 20.75 -0.37 9.50
N TYR A 352 20.63 0.95 9.50
CA TYR A 352 19.69 1.62 8.60
C TYR A 352 20.10 1.44 7.13
N PRO A 353 19.13 1.35 6.20
CA PRO A 353 19.42 1.36 4.77
C PRO A 353 20.21 2.62 4.38
N PRO A 354 20.97 2.62 3.28
CA PRO A 354 21.62 3.84 2.78
C PRO A 354 20.60 4.96 2.48
N ALA A 355 21.00 6.21 2.72
CA ALA A 355 20.24 7.40 2.34
C ALA A 355 20.59 7.84 0.92
N ASN A 356 19.72 8.66 0.32
CA ASN A 356 20.00 9.37 -0.94
C ASN A 356 20.55 8.48 -2.07
N VAL A 357 20.06 7.25 -2.20
CA VAL A 357 20.47 6.35 -3.29
C VAL A 357 20.02 6.93 -4.63
N ARG A 358 20.96 7.16 -5.55
CA ARG A 358 20.73 7.71 -6.88
C ARG A 358 21.38 6.85 -7.95
N LEU A 359 20.71 6.75 -9.09
CA LEU A 359 21.22 6.18 -10.34
C LEU A 359 21.39 7.34 -11.34
N ASN A 360 22.61 7.61 -11.79
CA ASN A 360 22.92 8.76 -12.66
C ASN A 360 22.28 10.08 -12.16
N ASN A 361 22.44 10.38 -10.88
CA ASN A 361 21.84 11.52 -10.15
C ASN A 361 20.31 11.54 -10.02
N ALA A 362 19.60 10.53 -10.52
CA ALA A 362 18.16 10.43 -10.41
C ALA A 362 17.71 9.49 -9.28
N PHE A 363 16.58 9.81 -8.66
CA PHE A 363 15.90 8.93 -7.70
C PHE A 363 14.90 8.05 -8.44
N PHE A 364 14.95 6.74 -8.17
CA PHE A 364 13.99 5.75 -8.67
C PHE A 364 13.60 5.91 -10.16
N PRO A 365 14.56 6.06 -11.09
CA PRO A 365 14.24 6.27 -12.50
C PRO A 365 13.55 5.05 -13.11
N VAL A 366 12.55 5.27 -13.97
CA VAL A 366 11.86 4.20 -14.73
C VAL A 366 12.80 3.57 -15.77
N SER A 367 13.67 4.39 -16.37
CA SER A 367 14.74 3.96 -17.25
C SER A 367 15.98 4.81 -16.97
N THR A 368 17.17 4.21 -17.09
CA THR A 368 18.45 4.91 -16.90
C THR A 368 19.29 4.70 -18.15
N ASP A 369 19.75 5.80 -18.77
CA ASP A 369 20.76 5.73 -19.81
C ASP A 369 22.07 5.28 -19.19
N VAL A 370 22.64 4.20 -19.72
CA VAL A 370 23.89 3.59 -19.25
C VAL A 370 25.02 3.68 -20.29
N SER A 371 24.81 4.45 -21.36
CA SER A 371 25.77 4.63 -22.47
C SER A 371 27.15 5.11 -22.01
N ASN A 372 27.21 5.90 -20.94
CA ASN A 372 28.43 6.41 -20.31
C ASN A 372 28.69 5.77 -18.93
N GLY A 373 28.20 4.54 -18.73
CA GLY A 373 28.20 3.86 -17.43
C GLY A 373 27.01 4.25 -16.55
N LEU A 374 26.87 3.52 -15.44
CA LEU A 374 25.88 3.72 -14.40
C LEU A 374 26.58 4.16 -13.11
N SER A 375 26.44 5.43 -12.75
CA SER A 375 26.83 5.94 -11.45
C SER A 375 25.76 5.62 -10.41
N ILE A 376 26.14 4.85 -9.40
CA ILE A 376 25.32 4.48 -8.24
C ILE A 376 25.92 5.19 -7.04
N SER A 377 25.24 6.20 -6.52
CA SER A 377 25.70 6.96 -5.36
C SER A 377 24.71 6.84 -4.22
N TRP A 378 25.21 6.79 -2.99
CA TRP A 378 24.42 6.84 -1.76
C TRP A 378 25.17 7.58 -0.66
N GLN A 379 24.47 7.89 0.42
CA GLN A 379 25.03 8.48 1.62
C GLN A 379 24.81 7.56 2.82
N PRO A 380 25.70 7.59 3.82
CA PRO A 380 25.57 6.73 4.98
C PRO A 380 24.39 7.13 5.86
N ARG A 381 23.89 6.14 6.61
CA ARG A 381 23.02 6.32 7.78
C ARG A 381 23.61 5.55 8.94
N ASN A 382 23.34 6.00 10.15
CA ASN A 382 23.87 5.42 11.38
C ASN A 382 22.83 5.52 12.49
N ARG A 383 22.24 4.38 12.84
CA ARG A 383 21.17 4.31 13.85
C ARG A 383 21.62 4.70 15.25
N LEU A 384 22.91 4.54 15.55
CA LEU A 384 23.47 4.83 16.87
C LEU A 384 23.65 6.33 17.12
N THR A 385 23.67 7.14 16.05
CA THR A 385 23.89 8.59 16.14
C THR A 385 22.69 9.41 15.66
N GLN A 386 21.86 8.88 14.76
CA GLN A 386 20.65 9.54 14.25
C GLN A 386 19.44 9.30 15.16
N VAL A 387 19.54 9.74 16.42
CA VAL A 387 18.51 9.53 17.47
C VAL A 387 17.65 10.76 17.77
N ALA A 388 18.05 11.95 17.32
CA ALA A 388 17.33 13.19 17.62
C ALA A 388 16.01 13.35 16.85
N LEU A 389 15.93 12.74 15.67
CA LEU A 389 14.80 12.84 14.77
C LEU A 389 14.78 11.62 13.84
N ALA A 390 13.62 10.99 13.66
CA ALA A 390 13.45 9.76 12.86
C ALA A 390 13.93 9.97 11.41
N PRO A 391 15.09 9.47 10.99
CA PRO A 391 15.70 9.89 9.72
C PRO A 391 14.88 9.38 8.52
N SER A 392 14.57 10.25 7.56
CA SER A 392 13.95 9.87 6.29
C SER A 392 14.97 9.30 5.29
N PHE A 393 14.51 8.88 4.12
CA PHE A 393 15.38 8.43 3.02
C PHE A 393 16.41 9.49 2.58
N LEU A 394 16.08 10.78 2.73
CA LEU A 394 16.96 11.89 2.35
C LEU A 394 17.91 12.31 3.48
N ASP A 395 17.70 11.83 4.71
CA ASP A 395 18.46 12.25 5.89
C ASP A 395 19.69 11.36 6.10
N ALA A 396 20.84 11.83 5.64
CA ALA A 396 22.13 11.14 5.81
C ALA A 396 22.78 11.42 7.17
N SER A 397 23.61 10.49 7.63
CA SER A 397 24.54 10.70 8.73
C SER A 397 25.87 11.27 8.22
N THR A 398 26.66 11.85 9.14
CA THR A 398 28.03 12.31 8.82
C THR A 398 29.02 11.15 8.70
N ALA A 399 28.74 10.02 9.36
CA ALA A 399 29.57 8.82 9.34
C ALA A 399 28.69 7.56 9.30
N SER A 400 29.17 6.52 8.62
CA SER A 400 28.56 5.18 8.66
C SER A 400 28.58 4.60 10.07
N GLU A 401 27.69 3.67 10.36
CA GLU A 401 27.80 2.82 11.54
C GLU A 401 28.98 1.84 11.39
N ASP A 402 29.74 1.64 12.47
CA ASP A 402 30.92 0.77 12.47
C ASP A 402 30.58 -0.63 11.94
N ASN A 403 31.47 -1.16 11.10
CA ASN A 403 31.32 -2.46 10.42
C ASN A 403 30.16 -2.55 9.42
N SER A 404 29.51 -1.44 9.05
CA SER A 404 28.55 -1.45 7.96
C SER A 404 29.26 -1.58 6.62
N THR A 405 28.78 -2.49 5.77
CA THR A 405 29.25 -2.66 4.40
C THR A 405 28.11 -2.50 3.41
N TYR A 406 28.42 -2.00 2.21
CA TYR A 406 27.46 -1.86 1.12
C TYR A 406 27.75 -2.90 0.04
N ASN A 407 26.71 -3.57 -0.41
CA ASN A 407 26.78 -4.54 -1.51
C ASN A 407 25.84 -4.07 -2.62
N ILE A 408 26.29 -4.15 -3.86
CA ILE A 408 25.53 -3.74 -5.04
C ILE A 408 25.26 -4.96 -5.89
N ARG A 409 23.99 -5.15 -6.23
CA ARG A 409 23.56 -6.08 -7.28
C ARG A 409 22.75 -5.33 -8.31
N VAL A 410 23.06 -5.56 -9.58
CA VAL A 410 22.33 -4.96 -10.70
C VAL A 410 21.70 -6.08 -11.51
N TYR A 411 20.42 -5.92 -11.83
CA TYR A 411 19.63 -6.85 -12.62
C TYR A 411 19.11 -6.16 -13.88
N ASP A 412 18.92 -6.91 -14.96
CA ASP A 412 18.24 -6.42 -16.16
C ASP A 412 16.71 -6.47 -16.03
N ALA A 413 16.00 -6.03 -17.06
CA ALA A 413 14.53 -6.02 -17.10
C ALA A 413 13.88 -7.41 -17.01
N ASN A 414 14.65 -8.49 -17.24
CA ASN A 414 14.21 -9.88 -17.14
C ASN A 414 14.65 -10.54 -15.81
N ASN A 415 15.10 -9.75 -14.83
CA ASN A 415 15.67 -10.21 -13.56
C ASN A 415 16.94 -11.06 -13.69
N VAL A 416 17.70 -10.92 -14.78
CA VAL A 416 19.02 -11.55 -14.90
C VAL A 416 20.06 -10.69 -14.18
N GLN A 417 20.84 -11.29 -13.29
CA GLN A 417 21.89 -10.59 -12.55
C GLN A 417 23.05 -10.22 -13.49
N LEU A 418 23.32 -8.92 -13.66
CA LEU A 418 24.40 -8.38 -14.49
C LEU A 418 25.66 -8.07 -13.67
N LEU A 419 25.49 -7.63 -12.42
CA LEU A 419 26.57 -7.23 -11.53
C LEU A 419 26.32 -7.75 -10.12
N ASP A 420 27.38 -8.24 -9.46
CA ASP A 420 27.43 -8.45 -8.01
C ASP A 420 28.78 -7.94 -7.50
N ARG A 421 28.73 -6.97 -6.58
CA ARG A 421 29.89 -6.36 -5.95
C ARG A 421 29.65 -6.27 -4.46
N GLN A 422 30.67 -6.66 -3.70
CA GLN A 422 30.65 -6.71 -2.25
C GLN A 422 31.57 -5.63 -1.70
N ASN A 423 31.23 -5.07 -0.53
CA ASN A 423 32.03 -4.08 0.20
C ASN A 423 32.45 -2.87 -0.65
N VAL A 424 31.46 -2.24 -1.28
CA VAL A 424 31.64 -1.13 -2.22
C VAL A 424 31.56 0.22 -1.52
N GLU A 425 32.31 1.20 -2.00
CA GLU A 425 32.26 2.60 -1.56
C GLU A 425 31.41 3.46 -2.50
N SER A 426 30.85 4.55 -1.96
CA SER A 426 30.04 5.51 -2.72
C SER A 426 30.90 6.70 -3.18
N PRO A 427 30.73 7.21 -4.42
CA PRO A 427 29.91 6.65 -5.49
C PRO A 427 30.59 5.44 -6.15
N TYR A 428 29.79 4.45 -6.53
CA TYR A 428 30.24 3.35 -7.38
C TYR A 428 29.91 3.66 -8.84
N ILE A 429 30.91 3.61 -9.72
CA ILE A 429 30.71 3.73 -11.15
C ILE A 429 30.75 2.32 -11.73
N TRP A 430 29.58 1.83 -12.17
CA TRP A 430 29.53 0.64 -12.98
C TRP A 430 29.71 1.05 -14.44
N ASN A 431 30.89 0.84 -14.99
CA ASN A 431 31.07 0.91 -16.42
C ASN A 431 30.34 -0.28 -17.03
N VAL A 432 29.14 -0.04 -17.53
CA VAL A 432 28.35 -1.09 -18.17
C VAL A 432 29.18 -1.62 -19.33
N PRO A 433 29.50 -2.93 -19.38
CA PRO A 433 30.16 -3.52 -20.52
C PRO A 433 29.33 -3.14 -21.74
N ARG A 434 29.89 -2.27 -22.56
CA ARG A 434 29.20 -1.72 -23.72
C ARG A 434 28.88 -2.90 -24.61
N ARG A 435 27.61 -3.31 -24.62
CA ARG A 435 27.06 -4.05 -25.75
C ARG A 435 27.00 -3.04 -26.89
N PHE A 436 27.61 -3.36 -28.01
CA PHE A 436 27.64 -2.55 -29.24
C PHE A 436 26.48 -1.55 -29.35
N ILE A 437 26.78 -0.25 -29.48
CA ILE A 437 25.78 0.80 -29.67
C ILE A 437 25.47 0.89 -31.16
N GLY A 438 24.66 -0.05 -31.64
CA GLY A 438 24.11 -0.11 -32.99
C GLY A 438 23.22 -1.35 -33.14
N ASP A 439 22.44 -1.42 -34.21
CA ASP A 439 21.71 -2.65 -34.53
C ASP A 439 22.72 -3.67 -35.10
N LEU A 440 23.14 -4.64 -34.31
CA LEU A 440 23.88 -5.79 -34.83
C LEU A 440 22.93 -6.57 -35.75
N GLU A 441 23.22 -6.61 -37.07
CA GLU A 441 22.44 -7.42 -38.01
C GLU A 441 22.46 -8.92 -37.63
N THR A 442 23.52 -9.37 -36.95
CA THR A 442 23.64 -10.75 -36.47
C THR A 442 24.48 -10.80 -35.18
N THR A 443 23.93 -11.42 -34.14
CA THR A 443 24.68 -11.77 -32.92
C THR A 443 24.92 -13.27 -32.88
N LEU A 444 26.18 -13.68 -32.82
CA LEU A 444 26.56 -15.07 -32.65
C LEU A 444 27.17 -15.29 -31.25
N HIS A 445 26.45 -16.01 -30.39
CA HIS A 445 26.97 -16.44 -29.10
C HIS A 445 27.77 -17.73 -29.28
N ILE A 446 29.06 -17.72 -28.92
CA ILE A 446 29.97 -18.88 -29.06
C ILE A 446 30.23 -19.49 -27.66
N PRO A 447 29.42 -20.46 -27.22
CA PRO A 447 29.58 -21.09 -25.91
C PRO A 447 30.79 -22.03 -25.88
N MET A 448 31.73 -21.79 -24.95
CA MET A 448 32.93 -22.61 -24.79
C MET A 448 32.68 -23.87 -23.95
N THR A 449 32.43 -25.01 -24.61
CA THR A 449 32.18 -26.29 -23.94
C THR A 449 33.27 -27.32 -24.20
N GLY A 450 33.51 -28.19 -23.22
CA GLY A 450 34.42 -29.33 -23.35
C GLY A 450 34.68 -30.00 -22.00
N THR A 451 35.42 -31.10 -22.03
CA THR A 451 35.75 -31.86 -20.81
C THR A 451 36.71 -31.06 -19.92
N ASN A 452 36.52 -31.11 -18.60
CA ASN A 452 37.43 -30.49 -17.63
C ASN A 452 38.87 -31.03 -17.81
N ASN A 453 39.84 -30.12 -17.83
CA ASN A 453 41.25 -30.31 -18.19
C ASN A 453 41.52 -30.83 -19.62
N SER A 454 40.60 -30.63 -20.56
CA SER A 454 40.80 -30.92 -21.99
C SER A 454 41.46 -29.74 -22.72
N ARG A 455 42.23 -30.03 -23.79
CA ARG A 455 42.74 -29.03 -24.76
C ARG A 455 41.78 -28.73 -25.91
N ASN A 456 40.73 -29.54 -26.04
CA ASN A 456 39.78 -29.48 -27.14
C ASN A 456 38.50 -28.78 -26.70
N PHE A 457 38.15 -27.70 -27.40
CA PHE A 457 36.90 -26.96 -27.29
C PHE A 457 35.89 -27.43 -28.36
N SER A 458 34.61 -27.48 -27.99
CA SER A 458 33.49 -27.73 -28.89
C SER A 458 32.62 -26.48 -28.98
N ASP A 459 32.61 -25.84 -30.15
CA ASP A 459 31.65 -24.79 -30.49
C ASP A 459 30.27 -25.42 -30.68
N ILE A 460 29.35 -25.12 -29.78
CA ILE A 460 27.95 -25.60 -29.84
C ILE A 460 26.96 -24.48 -30.21
N SER A 461 27.46 -23.35 -30.72
CA SER A 461 26.62 -22.28 -31.24
C SER A 461 25.86 -22.72 -32.51
N ALA A 462 24.89 -21.90 -32.91
CA ALA A 462 24.20 -22.06 -34.20
C ALA A 462 25.07 -21.66 -35.42
N ASN A 463 26.39 -21.55 -35.24
CA ASN A 463 27.32 -21.16 -36.28
C ASN A 463 27.45 -22.22 -37.37
N THR A 464 27.36 -21.83 -38.64
CA THR A 464 27.58 -22.72 -39.78
C THR A 464 29.07 -23.03 -40.01
N HIS A 465 29.97 -22.27 -39.37
CA HIS A 465 31.42 -22.41 -39.47
C HIS A 465 32.05 -22.50 -38.08
N PRO A 466 31.99 -23.68 -37.41
CA PRO A 466 32.41 -23.84 -36.03
C PRO A 466 33.81 -23.28 -35.77
N VAL A 467 33.97 -22.59 -34.64
CA VAL A 467 35.26 -22.10 -34.16
C VAL A 467 36.10 -23.29 -33.67
N THR A 468 37.37 -23.32 -34.04
CA THR A 468 38.33 -24.38 -33.68
C THR A 468 39.48 -23.82 -32.87
N ASN A 469 40.02 -24.63 -31.94
CA ASN A 469 41.07 -24.22 -31.03
C ASN A 469 41.71 -25.41 -30.29
N ASP A 470 43.04 -25.50 -30.33
CA ASP A 470 43.81 -26.62 -29.77
C ASP A 470 44.72 -26.22 -28.57
N GLY A 471 44.72 -24.94 -28.16
CA GLY A 471 45.64 -24.37 -27.17
C GLY A 471 45.07 -24.20 -25.76
N VAL A 472 43.90 -24.78 -25.42
CA VAL A 472 43.12 -24.28 -24.28
C VAL A 472 42.76 -25.34 -23.27
N ILE A 473 43.21 -25.16 -22.02
CA ILE A 473 42.82 -26.03 -20.92
C ILE A 473 41.44 -25.59 -20.40
N ILE A 474 40.41 -26.35 -20.75
CA ILE A 474 39.05 -26.11 -20.28
C ILE A 474 38.94 -26.52 -18.81
N LYS A 475 38.32 -25.71 -17.95
CA LYS A 475 37.93 -26.09 -16.59
C LYS A 475 36.46 -25.82 -16.31
N THR A 476 35.84 -26.66 -15.49
CA THR A 476 34.48 -26.41 -15.02
C THR A 476 34.50 -25.25 -14.01
N ASP A 477 33.84 -24.15 -14.35
CA ASP A 477 33.54 -23.05 -13.42
C ASP A 477 32.04 -22.78 -13.52
N THR A 478 31.33 -23.07 -12.43
CA THR A 478 29.87 -22.89 -12.37
C THR A 478 29.45 -21.42 -12.38
N ALA A 479 30.39 -20.48 -12.20
CA ALA A 479 30.14 -19.04 -12.30
C ALA A 479 30.38 -18.46 -13.71
N ALA A 480 30.84 -19.26 -14.67
CA ALA A 480 31.01 -18.82 -16.05
C ALA A 480 29.65 -18.81 -16.78
N ASN A 481 29.25 -17.65 -17.32
CA ASN A 481 28.07 -17.55 -18.17
C ASN A 481 28.41 -18.02 -19.58
N GLY A 482 27.71 -19.04 -20.09
CA GLY A 482 27.87 -19.53 -21.47
C GLY A 482 28.77 -20.77 -21.65
N GLY A 483 29.26 -21.41 -20.58
CA GLY A 483 30.05 -22.64 -20.71
C GLY A 483 31.00 -22.90 -19.54
N SER A 484 32.10 -23.60 -19.83
CA SER A 484 33.19 -23.90 -18.90
C SER A 484 34.21 -22.75 -18.93
N ALA A 485 34.85 -22.41 -17.81
CA ALA A 485 35.94 -21.43 -17.83
C ALA A 485 37.20 -22.04 -18.48
N ALA A 486 37.72 -21.40 -19.51
CA ALA A 486 38.94 -21.81 -20.19
C ALA A 486 40.17 -21.10 -19.60
N PHE A 487 41.25 -21.86 -19.39
CA PHE A 487 42.58 -21.34 -19.15
C PHE A 487 43.38 -21.40 -20.45
N PHE A 488 43.87 -20.26 -20.90
CA PHE A 488 44.56 -20.11 -22.17
C PHE A 488 46.08 -20.17 -21.95
N ASP A 489 46.79 -21.04 -22.66
CA ASP A 489 48.26 -20.91 -22.79
C ASP A 489 48.60 -20.05 -24.01
N THR A 490 47.92 -20.28 -25.13
CA THR A 490 47.86 -19.42 -26.31
C THR A 490 46.52 -19.67 -27.00
N LEU A 491 45.73 -18.62 -27.21
CA LEU A 491 44.42 -18.71 -27.83
C LEU A 491 44.45 -18.06 -29.21
N MET A 492 44.28 -18.87 -30.25
CA MET A 492 43.94 -18.39 -31.60
C MET A 492 42.50 -18.81 -31.90
N MET A 493 41.62 -17.84 -32.13
CA MET A 493 40.25 -18.11 -32.57
C MET A 493 40.19 -18.05 -34.09
N GLN A 494 39.94 -19.19 -34.72
CA GLN A 494 39.72 -19.32 -36.16
C GLN A 494 38.46 -20.14 -36.42
N SER A 495 37.69 -19.78 -37.44
CA SER A 495 36.62 -20.64 -37.91
C SER A 495 37.20 -21.71 -38.84
N SER A 496 36.46 -22.80 -39.02
CA SER A 496 36.80 -23.80 -40.04
C SER A 496 36.86 -23.24 -41.47
N ALA A 497 36.23 -22.08 -41.73
CA ALA A 497 36.23 -21.43 -43.04
C ALA A 497 37.31 -20.34 -43.19
N HIS A 498 37.66 -19.64 -42.11
CA HIS A 498 38.54 -18.46 -42.16
C HIS A 498 39.46 -18.37 -40.94
N TRP A 499 40.70 -17.95 -41.22
CA TRP A 499 41.73 -17.69 -40.21
C TRP A 499 41.79 -16.24 -39.73
N SER A 500 41.03 -15.33 -40.34
CA SER A 500 40.98 -13.90 -39.98
C SER A 500 39.59 -13.32 -40.21
N LEU A 501 39.25 -12.29 -39.44
CA LEU A 501 38.09 -11.44 -39.67
C LEU A 501 38.34 -10.44 -40.80
N SER A 502 37.28 -9.92 -41.40
CA SER A 502 37.41 -9.02 -42.54
C SER A 502 37.82 -7.60 -42.10
N ALA A 503 38.79 -7.02 -42.78
CA ALA A 503 39.16 -5.62 -42.56
C ALA A 503 38.18 -4.62 -43.20
N VAL A 504 37.25 -5.08 -44.04
CA VAL A 504 36.31 -4.21 -44.76
C VAL A 504 34.90 -4.19 -44.16
N GLU A 505 34.56 -5.17 -43.33
CA GLU A 505 33.27 -5.24 -42.63
C GLU A 505 33.40 -4.72 -41.20
N ASP A 506 32.29 -4.25 -40.62
CA ASP A 506 32.26 -3.82 -39.23
C ASP A 506 32.12 -5.03 -38.31
N HIS A 507 32.93 -5.07 -37.27
CA HIS A 507 33.00 -6.20 -36.36
C HIS A 507 33.11 -5.72 -34.92
N THR A 508 32.28 -6.29 -34.05
CA THR A 508 32.42 -6.14 -32.60
C THR A 508 32.62 -7.49 -31.98
N LEU A 509 33.72 -7.63 -31.24
CA LEU A 509 34.04 -8.84 -30.49
C LEU A 509 34.04 -8.52 -29.02
N GLU A 510 33.23 -9.25 -28.26
CA GLU A 510 33.10 -9.12 -26.82
C GLU A 510 33.49 -10.44 -26.14
N ALA A 511 34.26 -10.36 -25.06
CA ALA A 511 34.64 -11.53 -24.28
C ALA A 511 34.76 -11.18 -22.79
N ARG A 512 34.38 -12.12 -21.93
CA ARG A 512 34.62 -12.06 -20.48
C ARG A 512 35.75 -13.01 -20.12
N VAL A 513 36.81 -12.49 -19.51
CA VAL A 513 37.99 -13.27 -19.11
C VAL A 513 38.19 -13.22 -17.60
N LYS A 514 38.54 -14.36 -17.01
CA LYS A 514 38.92 -14.45 -15.58
C LYS A 514 40.43 -14.51 -15.44
N THR A 515 41.00 -13.64 -14.63
CA THR A 515 42.45 -13.56 -14.46
C THR A 515 42.99 -14.76 -13.67
N PRO A 516 44.22 -15.22 -13.99
CA PRO A 516 44.78 -16.39 -13.34
C PRO A 516 45.08 -16.14 -11.85
N THR A 517 44.97 -17.20 -11.05
CA THR A 517 45.36 -17.23 -9.62
C THR A 517 46.81 -17.66 -9.40
N ALA A 518 47.45 -18.21 -10.42
CA ALA A 518 48.85 -18.62 -10.42
C ALA A 518 49.39 -18.65 -11.86
N ASN A 519 50.70 -18.52 -12.02
CA ASN A 519 51.35 -18.78 -13.30
C ASN A 519 51.16 -20.25 -13.68
N LEU A 520 50.46 -20.52 -14.77
CA LEU A 520 50.36 -21.86 -15.35
C LEU A 520 51.63 -22.08 -16.22
N THR A 521 52.38 -23.14 -15.95
CA THR A 521 53.82 -23.29 -16.23
C THR A 521 54.24 -23.51 -17.70
N ALA A 522 55.49 -23.08 -18.00
CA ALA A 522 56.61 -23.78 -18.66
C ALA A 522 57.17 -23.20 -19.98
N ASN A 523 56.41 -22.44 -20.77
CA ASN A 523 56.94 -21.66 -21.90
C ASN A 523 56.53 -20.19 -21.73
N GLN A 524 57.42 -19.26 -22.04
CA GLN A 524 57.38 -17.87 -21.58
C GLN A 524 56.26 -16.96 -22.11
N ASP A 525 55.25 -17.48 -22.81
CA ASP A 525 54.11 -16.67 -23.27
C ASP A 525 52.87 -17.02 -22.47
N SER A 526 52.66 -16.24 -21.43
CA SER A 526 51.50 -16.34 -20.54
C SER A 526 50.24 -15.93 -21.31
N GLY A 527 49.14 -16.70 -21.18
CA GLY A 527 47.76 -16.27 -21.44
C GLY A 527 47.51 -15.35 -22.63
N THR A 528 48.12 -15.62 -23.80
CA THR A 528 48.02 -14.70 -24.95
C THR A 528 46.81 -15.04 -25.81
N TRP A 529 45.84 -14.14 -25.87
CA TRP A 529 44.71 -14.19 -26.80
C TRP A 529 45.02 -13.39 -28.05
N VAL A 530 44.88 -14.04 -29.21
CA VAL A 530 45.11 -13.43 -30.52
C VAL A 530 43.82 -13.41 -31.33
N ILE A 531 43.39 -12.21 -31.73
CA ILE A 531 42.37 -12.02 -32.78
C ILE A 531 43.09 -11.50 -34.02
N THR A 532 42.81 -12.11 -35.17
CA THR A 532 43.43 -11.72 -36.45
C THR A 532 42.40 -10.98 -37.30
N VAL A 533 42.70 -9.74 -37.70
CA VAL A 533 41.93 -9.00 -38.73
C VAL A 533 42.77 -8.94 -40.00
N GLY A 534 42.18 -9.39 -41.11
CA GLY A 534 42.85 -9.56 -42.39
C GLY A 534 42.30 -8.65 -43.49
N ALA A 535 43.17 -8.13 -44.36
CA ALA A 535 42.79 -7.45 -45.60
C ALA A 535 42.07 -8.40 -46.59
N VAL A 536 42.35 -9.69 -46.46
CA VAL A 536 41.80 -10.77 -47.28
C VAL A 536 41.38 -11.90 -46.37
N ASP A 537 40.10 -12.26 -46.43
CA ASP A 537 39.51 -13.25 -45.54
C ASP A 537 40.19 -14.61 -45.74
N GLY A 538 40.60 -15.23 -44.62
CA GLY A 538 41.20 -16.57 -44.62
C GLY A 538 42.68 -16.64 -45.02
N ILE A 539 43.37 -15.51 -45.24
CA ILE A 539 44.81 -15.51 -45.54
C ILE A 539 45.63 -14.94 -44.37
N SER A 540 46.28 -15.81 -43.59
CA SER A 540 47.28 -15.39 -42.60
C SER A 540 48.67 -15.30 -43.26
N SER A 541 49.01 -14.11 -43.77
CA SER A 541 50.38 -13.82 -44.22
C SER A 541 50.82 -12.47 -43.67
N GLU A 542 52.12 -12.29 -43.44
CA GLU A 542 52.71 -11.04 -42.94
C GLU A 542 52.31 -9.79 -43.73
N LYS A 543 51.75 -9.93 -44.93
CA LYS A 543 51.30 -8.84 -45.79
C LYS A 543 49.84 -8.40 -45.55
N TYR A 544 49.01 -9.26 -44.97
CA TYR A 544 47.55 -9.14 -45.06
C TYR A 544 46.84 -9.18 -43.72
N HIS A 545 47.54 -9.14 -42.58
CA HIS A 545 46.86 -9.20 -41.28
C HIS A 545 47.46 -8.29 -40.21
N ILE A 546 46.64 -7.97 -39.23
CA ILE A 546 47.03 -7.42 -37.93
C ILE A 546 46.45 -8.31 -36.84
N ASN A 547 47.27 -8.57 -35.82
CA ASN A 547 46.92 -9.34 -34.64
C ASN A 547 46.64 -8.40 -33.47
N PHE A 548 45.55 -8.66 -32.77
CA PHE A 548 45.23 -8.08 -31.46
C PHE A 548 45.66 -9.07 -30.40
N LEU A 549 46.47 -8.62 -29.45
CA LEU A 549 47.03 -9.48 -28.42
C LEU A 549 46.61 -9.03 -27.04
N TYR A 550 46.03 -9.95 -26.28
CA TYR A 550 45.81 -9.81 -24.84
C TYR A 550 46.64 -10.86 -24.14
N ASN A 551 47.72 -10.46 -23.48
CA ASN A 551 48.56 -11.38 -22.72
C ASN A 551 48.24 -11.22 -21.23
N PHE A 552 47.63 -12.24 -20.63
CA PHE A 552 47.35 -12.29 -19.21
C PHE A 552 48.48 -12.99 -18.46
N SER A 553 49.05 -12.28 -17.50
CA SER A 553 50.07 -12.76 -16.57
C SER A 553 49.57 -12.60 -15.13
N LEU A 554 50.29 -13.17 -14.15
CA LEU A 554 49.90 -13.02 -12.76
C LEU A 554 49.97 -11.54 -12.33
N GLY A 555 48.80 -10.96 -12.01
CA GLY A 555 48.67 -9.57 -11.55
C GLY A 555 48.92 -8.50 -12.61
N THR A 556 49.17 -8.90 -13.86
CA THR A 556 49.45 -7.99 -14.97
C THR A 556 48.80 -8.48 -16.24
N MET A 557 48.43 -7.57 -17.13
CA MET A 557 48.12 -7.93 -18.50
C MET A 557 48.72 -6.94 -19.49
N LYS A 558 49.03 -7.45 -20.68
CA LYS A 558 49.46 -6.62 -21.81
C LYS A 558 48.36 -6.60 -22.85
N LEU A 559 47.96 -5.42 -23.26
CA LEU A 559 47.16 -5.20 -24.45
C LEU A 559 48.06 -4.71 -25.56
N GLY A 560 47.94 -5.25 -26.76
CA GLY A 560 48.73 -4.76 -27.87
C GLY A 560 48.18 -5.11 -29.23
N ILE A 561 48.80 -4.48 -30.23
CA ILE A 561 48.63 -4.78 -31.64
C ILE A 561 50.00 -5.21 -32.17
N GLN A 562 50.07 -6.38 -32.79
CA GLN A 562 51.26 -6.84 -33.50
C GLN A 562 50.92 -7.20 -34.94
N GLY A 563 51.88 -7.01 -35.83
CA GLY A 563 51.73 -7.41 -37.22
C GLY A 563 52.80 -6.76 -38.07
N ASN A 564 52.70 -6.98 -39.37
CA ASN A 564 53.51 -6.26 -40.34
C ASN A 564 52.58 -5.54 -41.31
N TYR A 565 52.95 -4.33 -41.73
CA TYR A 565 52.23 -3.60 -42.76
C TYR A 565 53.18 -3.18 -43.89
N LEU A 566 52.65 -3.05 -45.10
CA LEU A 566 53.45 -2.61 -46.24
C LEU A 566 53.48 -1.08 -46.27
N ASN A 567 54.67 -0.47 -46.19
CA ASN A 567 54.83 0.96 -46.44
C ASN A 567 54.78 1.21 -47.95
N PRO A 568 53.76 1.94 -48.47
CA PRO A 568 53.59 2.13 -49.92
C PRO A 568 54.65 3.04 -50.54
N ILE A 569 55.37 3.84 -49.74
CA ILE A 569 56.39 4.77 -50.24
C ILE A 569 57.73 4.04 -50.46
N GLY A 570 57.98 2.95 -49.73
CA GLY A 570 59.23 2.18 -49.79
C GLY A 570 59.10 0.73 -50.29
N ASN A 571 57.87 0.21 -50.42
CA ASN A 571 57.59 -1.20 -50.73
C ASN A 571 58.31 -2.17 -49.76
N GLN A 572 58.44 -1.78 -48.49
CA GLN A 572 59.05 -2.55 -47.42
C GLN A 572 58.01 -2.91 -46.36
N LEU A 573 58.17 -4.08 -45.75
CA LEU A 573 57.38 -4.48 -44.59
C LEU A 573 57.90 -3.73 -43.37
N GLU A 574 57.01 -3.04 -42.67
CA GLU A 574 57.26 -2.43 -41.38
C GLU A 574 56.58 -3.24 -40.28
N VAL A 575 57.31 -3.48 -39.20
CA VAL A 575 56.82 -4.22 -38.05
C VAL A 575 56.06 -3.27 -37.14
N VAL A 576 54.81 -3.62 -36.84
CA VAL A 576 54.00 -3.00 -35.79
C VAL A 576 54.05 -3.91 -34.58
N ASN A 577 54.50 -3.37 -33.45
CA ASN A 577 54.43 -4.04 -32.17
C ASN A 577 54.22 -2.98 -31.09
N TYR A 578 52.97 -2.57 -30.93
CA TYR A 578 52.56 -1.68 -29.85
C TYR A 578 51.95 -2.53 -28.75
N SER A 579 52.46 -2.41 -27.53
CA SER A 579 51.82 -3.03 -26.37
C SER A 579 51.90 -2.09 -25.18
N ILE A 580 50.89 -2.17 -24.33
CA ILE A 580 50.81 -1.50 -23.04
C ILE A 580 50.57 -2.56 -21.98
N GLU A 581 51.34 -2.51 -20.90
CA GLU A 581 51.20 -3.40 -19.73
C GLU A 581 50.50 -2.66 -18.60
N PHE A 582 49.60 -3.34 -17.89
CA PHE A 582 48.84 -2.78 -16.78
C PHE A 582 48.59 -3.81 -15.68
N ALA A 583 48.45 -3.32 -14.45
CA ALA A 583 48.15 -4.14 -13.29
C ALA A 583 46.66 -4.50 -13.26
N ILE A 584 46.35 -5.74 -12.88
CA ILE A 584 44.98 -6.25 -12.78
C ILE A 584 44.81 -7.13 -11.54
N GLY A 585 43.61 -7.14 -10.97
CA GLY A 585 43.25 -8.03 -9.87
C GLY A 585 43.37 -9.50 -10.28
N GLN A 586 43.86 -10.36 -9.37
CA GLN A 586 43.90 -11.81 -9.57
C GLN A 586 42.52 -12.44 -9.32
N ASN A 587 42.22 -13.58 -9.93
CA ASN A 587 40.93 -14.28 -9.79
C ASN A 587 39.69 -13.40 -10.08
N THR A 588 39.86 -12.37 -10.91
CA THR A 588 38.87 -11.31 -11.14
C THR A 588 38.38 -11.40 -12.58
N TYR A 589 37.10 -11.17 -12.80
CA TYR A 589 36.52 -11.13 -14.14
C TYR A 589 36.65 -9.73 -14.73
N PHE A 590 37.06 -9.65 -15.99
CA PHE A 590 37.13 -8.45 -16.80
C PHE A 590 36.35 -8.66 -18.09
N ASP A 591 35.67 -7.62 -18.55
CA ASP A 591 34.96 -7.58 -19.83
C ASP A 591 35.78 -6.82 -20.86
N PHE A 592 35.98 -7.41 -22.03
CA PHE A 592 36.75 -6.84 -23.13
C PHE A 592 35.87 -6.68 -24.35
N ALA A 593 36.07 -5.56 -25.07
CA ALA A 593 35.50 -5.40 -26.39
C ALA A 593 36.54 -4.85 -27.37
N VAL A 594 36.49 -5.32 -28.62
CA VAL A 594 37.15 -4.73 -29.77
C VAL A 594 36.07 -4.33 -30.75
N GLU A 595 36.01 -3.06 -31.12
CA GLU A 595 35.11 -2.55 -32.14
C GLU A 595 35.95 -2.12 -33.35
N LYS A 596 35.78 -2.78 -34.49
CA LYS A 596 36.25 -2.32 -35.80
C LYS A 596 35.05 -1.71 -36.51
N ILE A 597 35.05 -0.40 -36.70
CA ILE A 597 33.98 0.35 -37.38
C ILE A 597 34.60 1.21 -38.48
N GLY A 598 34.25 0.93 -39.73
CA GLY A 598 34.88 1.55 -40.90
C GLY A 598 36.38 1.33 -40.90
N ASP A 599 37.14 2.43 -40.92
CA ASP A 599 38.60 2.48 -40.86
C ASP A 599 39.13 2.64 -39.43
N HIS A 600 38.26 2.61 -38.42
CA HIS A 600 38.62 2.83 -37.02
C HIS A 600 38.54 1.53 -36.23
N LEU A 601 39.44 1.40 -35.25
CA LEU A 601 39.46 0.28 -34.34
C LEU A 601 39.67 0.76 -32.91
N ASP A 602 38.71 0.42 -32.06
CA ASP A 602 38.64 0.79 -30.65
C ASP A 602 38.75 -0.44 -29.75
N ILE A 603 39.44 -0.26 -28.62
CA ILE A 603 39.60 -1.30 -27.60
C ILE A 603 39.05 -0.82 -26.27
N TYR A 604 38.17 -1.62 -25.70
CA TYR A 604 37.52 -1.37 -24.42
C TYR A 604 37.88 -2.44 -23.39
N ILE A 605 38.08 -2.01 -22.15
CA ILE A 605 38.22 -2.89 -20.98
C ILE A 605 37.28 -2.36 -19.90
N ASP A 606 36.40 -3.23 -19.40
CA ASP A 606 35.31 -2.89 -18.48
C ASP A 606 34.62 -1.59 -18.91
N GLY A 607 34.22 -1.53 -20.19
CA GLY A 607 33.53 -0.37 -20.79
C GLY A 607 34.37 0.90 -20.99
N THR A 608 35.64 0.95 -20.58
CA THR A 608 36.52 2.11 -20.77
C THR A 608 37.35 1.96 -22.04
N LYS A 609 37.34 2.98 -22.92
CA LYS A 609 38.21 3.00 -24.10
C LYS A 609 39.66 3.21 -23.68
N ASN A 610 40.51 2.22 -23.96
CA ASN A 610 41.92 2.20 -23.53
C ASN A 610 42.91 2.21 -24.70
N GLY A 611 42.44 1.97 -25.93
CA GLY A 611 43.27 2.06 -27.13
C GLY A 611 42.43 2.34 -28.36
N GLU A 612 42.99 3.11 -29.29
CA GLU A 612 42.40 3.35 -30.60
C GLU A 612 43.46 3.32 -31.70
N CYS A 613 43.06 2.84 -32.87
CA CYS A 613 43.92 2.81 -34.04
C CYS A 613 43.12 2.99 -35.34
N ASN A 614 43.78 3.53 -36.37
CA ASN A 614 43.17 3.69 -37.69
C ASN A 614 43.75 2.65 -38.66
N LEU A 615 42.88 1.82 -39.22
CA LEU A 615 43.13 0.78 -40.19
C LEU A 615 42.72 1.27 -41.59
N SER A 616 43.58 1.11 -42.59
CA SER A 616 43.19 1.34 -43.99
C SER A 616 43.56 0.15 -44.85
N VAL A 617 42.66 -0.24 -45.76
CA VAL A 617 42.89 -1.31 -46.72
C VAL A 617 43.29 -0.69 -48.06
N LEU A 618 44.54 -0.90 -48.47
CA LEU A 618 45.11 -0.34 -49.70
C LEU A 618 45.13 -1.38 -50.82
N ASP A 619 44.79 -0.97 -52.06
CA ASP A 619 44.92 -1.78 -53.26
C ASP A 619 46.30 -1.57 -53.91
N ALA A 620 47.00 -2.66 -54.25
CA ALA A 620 48.28 -2.60 -54.99
C ALA A 620 48.12 -2.33 -56.50
N GLY A 621 46.90 -2.06 -56.99
CA GLY A 621 46.65 -1.58 -58.35
C GLY A 621 46.59 -2.68 -59.43
N THR A 622 46.73 -3.96 -59.05
CA THR A 622 46.56 -5.11 -59.96
C THR A 622 45.42 -6.04 -59.55
N GLY A 623 44.46 -5.55 -58.75
CA GLY A 623 43.15 -6.19 -58.55
C GLY A 623 43.15 -7.52 -57.80
N SER A 624 44.20 -7.85 -57.03
CA SER A 624 44.21 -9.11 -56.25
C SER A 624 44.91 -9.07 -54.90
N LEU A 625 45.65 -8.00 -54.56
CA LEU A 625 46.37 -7.94 -53.28
C LEU A 625 46.03 -6.64 -52.56
N LYS A 626 45.27 -6.76 -51.47
CA LYS A 626 44.92 -5.68 -50.56
C LYS A 626 45.79 -5.77 -49.31
N PHE A 627 46.34 -4.66 -48.82
CA PHE A 627 47.22 -4.64 -47.64
C PHE A 627 46.62 -3.77 -46.55
N ILE A 628 46.85 -4.11 -45.29
CA ILE A 628 46.50 -3.25 -44.16
C ILE A 628 47.60 -2.20 -43.98
N LYS A 629 47.22 -0.95 -43.70
CA LYS A 629 48.11 0.11 -43.21
C LYS A 629 47.57 0.69 -41.90
N LEU A 630 48.44 0.79 -40.91
CA LEU A 630 48.18 1.50 -39.65
C LEU A 630 48.58 2.97 -39.81
N THR A 631 47.70 3.91 -39.44
CA THR A 631 47.98 5.35 -39.60
C THR A 631 48.12 6.13 -38.29
N ALA A 632 47.63 5.59 -37.17
CA ALA A 632 47.83 6.13 -35.83
C ALA A 632 47.58 5.04 -34.76
N TRP A 633 48.27 5.14 -33.62
CA TRP A 633 47.98 4.41 -32.39
C TRP A 633 48.02 5.40 -31.23
N GLN A 634 46.93 5.44 -30.44
CA GLN A 634 46.89 6.16 -29.17
C GLN A 634 46.37 5.22 -28.09
N ALA A 635 47.13 5.10 -27.00
CA ALA A 635 46.70 4.42 -25.78
C ALA A 635 46.74 5.42 -24.64
N THR A 636 45.62 5.59 -23.96
CA THR A 636 45.49 6.52 -22.82
C THR A 636 44.87 5.75 -21.66
N LEU A 637 45.45 5.91 -20.47
CA LEU A 637 45.03 5.18 -19.27
C LEU A 637 44.11 6.05 -18.40
N HIS A 638 42.99 5.45 -18.00
CA HIS A 638 42.29 5.76 -16.75
C HIS A 638 42.57 4.60 -15.77
N GLU A 639 42.77 4.87 -14.48
CA GLU A 639 42.99 3.81 -13.48
C GLU A 639 41.82 2.80 -13.49
N CYS A 640 42.04 1.59 -14.02
CA CYS A 640 41.12 0.47 -13.84
C CYS A 640 41.28 -0.05 -12.40
N ARG A 641 40.23 0.03 -11.58
CA ARG A 641 40.21 -0.44 -10.19
C ARG A 641 39.43 -1.74 -10.04
#